data_AF-T1X924-F1
#
_entry.id   AF-T1X924-F1
#
_cell.length_a   1.000
_cell.length_b   1.000
_cell.length_c   1.000
_cell.angle_alpha   90.00
_cell.angle_beta   90.00
_cell.angle_gamma   90.00
#
_symmetry.space_group_name_H-M   'P 1'
#
loop_
_entity.id
_entity.type
_entity.pdbx_description
1 polymer ?
#
loop_
_entity_poly.entity_id
_entity_poly.type
_entity_poly.pdbx_seq_one_letter_code
_entity_poly.pdbx_strand_id
1 'polypeptide(L)' 'MWKPGKPIVIDGMTLSPAEAWRHEFISELHDRCDGLVDREWLEDLFLALFPLGGDRAPRETAQIALATLKFQLPSNDES' A
#
# COMPACT_ATOMS: atom_id res chain seq x y z
N MET A 1 4.76 12.76 8.64
CA MET A 1 3.92 11.55 8.51
C MET A 1 2.55 11.98 8.02
N TRP A 2 2.03 11.33 6.99
CA TRP A 2 0.66 11.56 6.50
C TRP A 2 -0.36 11.32 7.62
N LYS A 3 -1.48 12.04 7.57
CA LYS A 3 -2.58 11.89 8.51
C LYS A 3 -3.89 11.74 7.74
N PRO A 4 -4.79 10.86 8.19
CA PRO A 4 -6.07 10.69 7.54
C PRO A 4 -6.93 11.96 7.73
N GLY A 5 -7.73 12.29 6.71
CA GLY A 5 -8.63 13.46 6.76
C GLY A 5 -9.75 13.32 7.79
N LYS A 6 -10.03 12.08 8.23
CA LYS A 6 -10.95 11.74 9.32
C LYS A 6 -10.35 10.62 10.17
N PRO A 7 -10.62 10.55 11.49
CA PRO A 7 -10.19 9.41 12.29
C PRO A 7 -10.73 8.10 11.73
N ILE A 8 -9.88 7.07 11.69
CA ILE A 8 -10.28 5.70 11.35
C ILE A 8 -10.46 4.96 12.67
N VAL A 9 -11.64 4.38 12.87
CA VAL A 9 -12.00 3.63 14.08
C VAL A 9 -12.29 2.19 13.71
N ILE A 10 -11.57 1.25 14.30
CA ILE A 10 -11.75 -0.20 14.13
C ILE A 10 -11.95 -0.81 15.52
N ASP A 11 -13.03 -1.57 15.70
CA ASP A 11 -13.38 -2.22 16.99
C ASP A 11 -13.40 -1.23 18.17
N GLY A 12 -13.88 0.00 17.93
CA GLY A 12 -13.94 1.06 18.94
C GLY A 12 -12.61 1.75 19.24
N MET A 13 -11.52 1.34 18.62
CA MET A 13 -10.19 1.92 18.78
C MET A 13 -9.86 2.87 17.62
N THR A 14 -9.42 4.09 17.93
CA THR A 14 -8.92 5.02 16.91
C THR A 14 -7.49 4.65 16.52
N LEU A 15 -7.27 4.44 15.23
CA LEU A 15 -5.95 4.12 14.70
C LEU A 15 -4.98 5.31 14.83
N SER A 16 -3.73 5.02 15.15
CA SER A 16 -2.62 5.96 15.01
C SER A 16 -2.42 6.34 13.53
N PRO A 17 -1.70 7.44 13.21
CA PRO A 17 -1.43 7.81 11.83
C PRO A 17 -0.75 6.71 11.01
N ALA A 18 0.17 5.95 11.60
CA ALA A 18 0.85 4.85 10.93
C ALA A 18 -0.09 3.66 10.66
N GLU A 19 -0.92 3.30 11.64
CA GLU A 19 -1.93 2.25 11.49
C GLU A 19 -3.00 2.64 10.47
N ALA A 20 -3.43 3.90 10.47
CA ALA A 20 -4.37 4.45 9.50
C ALA A 20 -3.78 4.42 8.09
N TRP A 21 -2.51 4.80 7.95
CA TRP A 21 -1.80 4.72 6.66
C TRP A 21 -1.74 3.29 6.15
N ARG A 22 -1.31 2.35 7.01
CA ARG A 22 -1.24 0.92 6.71
C ARG A 22 -2.59 0.38 6.27
N HIS A 23 -3.64 0.70 7.02
CA HIS A 23 -5.00 0.26 6.74
C HIS A 23 -5.47 0.72 5.36
N GLU A 24 -5.31 2.01 5.04
CA GLU A 24 -5.70 2.53 3.72
C GLU A 24 -4.84 1.96 2.59
N PHE A 25 -3.53 1.80 2.79
CA PHE A 25 -2.63 1.24 1.79
C PHE A 25 -2.98 -0.21 1.45
N ILE A 26 -3.13 -1.05 2.48
CA ILE A 26 -3.45 -2.48 2.32
C ILE A 26 -4.83 -2.64 1.68
N SER A 27 -5.84 -1.89 2.12
CA SER A 27 -7.19 -1.95 1.54
C SER A 27 -7.17 -1.59 0.06
N GLU A 28 -6.57 -0.45 -0.31
CA GLU A 28 -6.52 0.01 -1.69
C GLU A 28 -5.78 -0.99 -2.60
N LEU A 29 -4.65 -1.53 -2.14
CA LEU A 29 -3.87 -2.46 -2.94
C LEU A 29 -4.55 -3.83 -3.07
N HIS A 30 -5.14 -4.34 -1.99
CA HIS A 30 -5.91 -5.57 -2.01
C HIS A 30 -7.09 -5.48 -2.98
N ASP A 31 -7.86 -4.39 -2.93
CA ASP A 31 -9.00 -4.15 -3.82
C ASP A 31 -8.55 -4.09 -5.29
N ARG A 32 -7.42 -3.43 -5.57
CA ARG A 32 -6.87 -3.34 -6.94
C ARG A 32 -6.28 -4.64 -7.48
N CYS A 33 -5.94 -5.56 -6.60
CA CYS A 33 -5.49 -6.91 -6.93
C CYS A 33 -6.66 -7.91 -6.95
N ASP A 34 -7.92 -7.42 -6.95
CA ASP A 34 -9.14 -8.25 -6.91
C ASP A 34 -9.14 -9.26 -5.75
N GLY A 35 -8.50 -8.90 -4.63
CA GLY A 35 -8.34 -9.76 -3.45
C GLY A 35 -7.50 -11.03 -3.67
N LEU A 36 -6.76 -11.12 -4.77
CA LEU A 36 -5.96 -12.31 -5.13
C LEU A 36 -4.66 -12.43 -4.34
N VAL A 37 -4.28 -11.38 -3.62
CA VAL A 37 -3.02 -11.29 -2.90
C VAL A 37 -3.28 -11.52 -1.43
N ASP A 38 -2.52 -12.44 -0.83
CA ASP A 38 -2.66 -12.75 0.58
C ASP A 38 -2.22 -11.58 1.47
N ARG A 39 -2.65 -11.66 2.73
CA ARG A 39 -2.40 -10.60 3.70
C ARG A 39 -0.92 -10.48 4.04
N GLU A 40 -0.20 -11.59 4.16
CA GLU A 40 1.21 -11.61 4.55
C GLU A 40 2.08 -10.85 3.53
N TRP A 41 1.83 -11.10 2.25
CA TRP A 41 2.48 -10.39 1.16
C TRP A 41 2.21 -8.88 1.19
N LEU A 42 0.97 -8.47 1.52
CA LEU A 42 0.62 -7.05 1.65
C LEU A 42 1.31 -6.40 2.86
N GLU A 43 1.53 -7.14 3.94
CA GLU A 43 2.30 -6.68 5.10
C GLU A 43 3.77 -6.45 4.74
N ASP A 44 4.39 -7.40 4.04
CA ASP A 44 5.80 -7.27 3.64
C ASP A 44 6.00 -6.06 2.74
N LEU A 45 5.10 -5.84 1.79
CA LEU A 45 5.16 -4.67 0.92
C LEU A 45 4.93 -3.37 1.70
N PHE A 46 4.01 -3.35 2.67
CA PHE A 46 3.84 -2.22 3.57
C PHE A 46 5.14 -1.91 4.32
N LEU A 47 5.80 -2.91 4.91
CA LEU A 47 7.04 -2.74 5.67
C LEU A 47 8.18 -2.17 4.79
N ALA A 48 8.23 -2.56 3.52
CA ALA A 48 9.20 -2.03 2.56
C ALA A 48 8.92 -0.58 2.15
N LEU A 49 7.64 -0.22 1.94
CA LEU A 49 7.27 1.08 1.35
C LEU A 49 6.99 2.17 2.38
N PHE A 50 6.52 1.82 3.57
CA PHE A 50 6.17 2.82 4.59
C PHE A 50 7.34 3.74 4.99
N PRO A 51 8.59 3.25 5.17
CA PRO A 51 9.73 4.13 5.46
C PRO A 51 10.02 5.15 4.36
N LEU A 52 9.66 4.85 3.11
CA LEU A 52 9.93 5.68 1.94
C LEU A 52 8.74 6.58 1.56
N GLY A 53 7.53 6.16 1.91
CA GLY A 53 6.27 6.73 1.44
C GLY A 53 5.33 7.20 2.54
N GLY A 54 5.66 7.05 3.82
CA GLY A 54 4.76 7.33 4.95
C GLY A 54 4.32 8.79 5.09
N ASP A 55 4.92 9.72 4.35
CA ASP A 55 4.49 11.12 4.23
C ASP A 55 3.51 11.38 3.08
N ARG A 56 3.36 10.43 2.17
CA ARG A 56 2.47 10.50 1.00
C ARG A 56 1.11 9.88 1.33
N ALA A 57 0.12 10.17 0.50
CA ALA A 57 -1.18 9.54 0.62
C ALA A 57 -1.06 8.02 0.35
N PRO A 58 -1.54 7.15 1.25
CA PRO A 58 -1.40 5.70 1.12
C PRO A 58 -1.98 5.16 -0.18
N ARG A 59 -3.09 5.74 -0.66
CA ARG A 59 -3.73 5.35 -1.94
C ARG A 59 -2.87 5.66 -3.16
N GLU A 60 -2.18 6.80 -3.16
CA GLU A 60 -1.24 7.15 -4.23
C GLU A 60 -0.03 6.20 -4.20
N THR A 61 0.47 5.86 -3.00
CA THR A 61 1.55 4.88 -2.86
C THR A 61 1.12 3.48 -3.33
N ALA A 62 -0.11 3.05 -3.06
CA ALA A 62 -0.66 1.79 -3.56
C ALA A 62 -0.75 1.77 -5.10
N GLN A 63 -1.14 2.89 -5.72
CA GLN A 63 -1.15 3.02 -7.19
C GLN A 63 0.24 2.89 -7.79
N ILE A 64 1.24 3.55 -7.20
CA ILE A 64 2.64 3.45 -7.63
C ILE A 64 3.12 2.01 -7.48
N ALA A 65 2.89 1.38 -6.32
CA ALA A 65 3.30 0.00 -6.07
C ALA A 65 2.72 -0.95 -7.11
N LEU A 66 1.41 -0.85 -7.40
CA LEU A 66 0.75 -1.66 -8.42
C LEU A 66 1.34 -1.42 -9.81
N ALA A 67 1.58 -0.16 -10.18
CA ALA A 67 2.19 0.18 -11.46
C ALA A 67 3.60 -0.43 -11.59
N THR A 68 4.40 -0.38 -10.53
CA THR A 68 5.73 -1.00 -10.47
C THR A 68 5.65 -2.51 -10.58
N LEU A 69 4.70 -3.17 -9.91
CA LEU A 69 4.53 -4.63 -9.96
C LEU A 69 4.08 -5.12 -11.34
N LYS A 70 3.25 -4.33 -12.04
CA LYS A 70 2.82 -4.62 -13.41
C LYS A 70 3.87 -4.27 -14.47
N PHE A 71 4.93 -3.57 -14.09
CA PHE A 71 5.96 -3.17 -15.02
C PHE A 71 6.76 -4.41 -15.46
N GLN A 72 6.65 -4.76 -16.74
CA GLN A 72 7.53 -5.73 -17.36
C GLN A 72 8.79 -4.99 -17.81
N LEU A 73 9.96 -5.42 -17.32
CA LEU A 73 11.22 -4.97 -17.88
C LEU A 73 11.27 -5.39 -19.36
N PRO A 74 11.74 -4.52 -20.27
CA PRO A 74 12.03 -4.94 -21.63
C PRO A 74 13.02 -6.12 -21.57
N SER A 75 12.66 -7.25 -22.16
CA SER A 75 13.62 -8.33 -22.37
C SER A 75 14.70 -7.81 -23.31
N ASN A 76 15.93 -7.74 -22.84
CA ASN A 76 17.09 -7.63 -23.73
C ASN A 76 17.30 -9.00 -24.39
N ASP A 77 16.38 -9.40 -25.27
CA ASP A 77 16.67 -10.43 -26.25
C ASP A 77 17.46 -9.77 -27.38
N GLU A 78 18.73 -9.51 -27.11
CA GLU A 78 19.71 -9.32 -28.18
C GLU A 78 19.83 -10.67 -28.90
N SER A 79 19.18 -10.77 -30.06
CA SER A 79 19.21 -11.92 -30.97
C SER A 79 20.58 -12.10 -31.63
#